data_AF-A0A3N9NMH6-F1
#
_entry.id   AF-A0A3N9NMH6-F1
#
_cell.length_a   1.000
_cell.length_b   1.000
_cell.length_c   1.000
_cell.angle_alpha   90.00
_cell.angle_beta   90.00
_cell.angle_gamma   90.00
#
_symmetry.space_group_name_H-M   'P 1'
#
loop_
_entity.id
_entity.type
_entity.pdbx_description
1 polymer ?
#
loop_
_entity_poly.entity_id
_entity_poly.type
_entity_poly.pdbx_seq_one_letter_code
_entity_poly.pdbx_strand_id
1 'polypeptide(L)'
;MNQENKNTSKFPWYGYLGISVFLVSEAGLYSQLWFFEIYMTPLCWSGLILFLDALNFRLAGNSLIMTRRKEFLWMIPWSVALWYFFEFYNLFIRNWHYVGLPDDRLLRYSGYFWSFATIWPGIYEIFEVIKNLGIFRSARVKPLNLTRKILTLSFGTGLVCMFLPFVVPLDIATYLAAPVWIGMIFMLDPLNYSLNRYSIWRDWSNGNLSVLFQLFLTGFIAGILWEFWNYWATAKWIYTVPILGHIKIFEMPVVGYLGFIPFAVEVFVMWETVKYIMGIGKNGHGQ
;
A
#
# COMPACT_ATOMS: atom_id res chain seq x y z
N MET A 1 -9.48 -0.89 36.18
CA MET A 1 -10.04 -2.24 36.06
C MET A 1 -11.19 -2.16 35.07
N ASN A 2 -10.90 -2.23 33.76
CA ASN A 2 -11.91 -2.28 32.71
C ASN A 2 -11.67 -3.56 31.92
N GLN A 3 -12.67 -4.43 31.92
CA GLN A 3 -12.67 -5.70 31.22
C GLN A 3 -12.55 -5.44 29.71
N GLU A 4 -11.38 -5.69 29.13
CA GLU A 4 -11.29 -5.97 27.70
C GLU A 4 -11.98 -7.32 27.46
N ASN A 5 -13.28 -7.29 27.19
CA ASN A 5 -13.94 -8.40 26.51
C ASN A 5 -13.32 -8.51 25.11
N LYS A 6 -12.17 -9.19 25.02
CA LYS A 6 -11.67 -9.73 23.76
C LYS A 6 -12.68 -10.79 23.34
N ASN A 7 -13.71 -10.34 22.62
CA ASN A 7 -14.65 -11.21 21.95
C ASN A 7 -13.86 -11.87 20.82
N THR A 8 -13.12 -12.94 21.15
CA THR A 8 -12.29 -13.65 20.17
C THR A 8 -13.24 -14.41 19.26
N SER A 9 -13.64 -13.77 18.18
CA SER A 9 -14.39 -14.43 17.13
C SER A 9 -13.56 -15.62 16.63
N LYS A 10 -14.23 -16.73 16.26
CA LYS A 10 -13.54 -17.89 15.70
C LYS A 10 -12.80 -17.45 14.44
N PHE A 11 -11.59 -17.96 14.24
CA PHE A 11 -10.82 -17.69 13.03
C PHE A 11 -11.60 -18.15 11.79
N PRO A 12 -11.93 -17.27 10.85
CA PRO A 12 -12.70 -17.65 9.66
C PRO A 12 -11.98 -18.69 8.79
N TRP A 13 -12.75 -19.61 8.21
CA TRP A 13 -12.20 -20.75 7.47
C TRP A 13 -11.36 -20.33 6.24
N TYR A 14 -11.72 -19.22 5.57
CA TYR A 14 -11.00 -18.74 4.39
C TYR A 14 -9.59 -18.24 4.72
N GLY A 15 -9.28 -17.98 6.00
CA GLY A 15 -7.90 -17.71 6.40
C GLY A 15 -6.99 -18.92 6.18
N TYR A 16 -7.51 -20.15 6.38
CA TYR A 16 -6.77 -21.38 6.06
C TYR A 16 -6.64 -21.59 4.54
N LEU A 17 -7.62 -21.12 3.76
CA LEU A 17 -7.48 -21.07 2.31
C LEU A 17 -6.32 -20.14 1.91
N GLY A 18 -6.18 -18.98 2.56
CA GLY A 18 -5.03 -18.08 2.38
C GLY A 18 -3.68 -18.77 2.64
N ILE A 19 -3.58 -19.53 3.75
CA ILE A 19 -2.39 -20.35 4.07
C ILE A 19 -2.14 -21.39 2.98
N SER A 20 -3.19 -22.05 2.51
CA SER A 20 -3.10 -23.08 1.47
C SER A 20 -2.58 -22.50 0.15
N VAL A 21 -3.00 -21.28 -0.20
CA VAL A 21 -2.49 -20.56 -1.39
C VAL A 21 -0.98 -20.37 -1.29
N PHE A 22 -0.44 -19.97 -0.13
CA PHE A 22 1.02 -19.86 0.04
C PHE A 22 1.71 -21.20 -0.18
N LEU A 23 1.28 -22.25 0.53
CA LEU A 23 1.92 -23.56 0.47
C LEU A 23 1.89 -24.14 -0.95
N VAL A 24 0.77 -24.01 -1.65
CA VAL A 24 0.63 -24.47 -3.04
C VAL A 24 1.48 -23.62 -3.99
N SER A 25 1.57 -22.30 -3.75
CA SER A 25 2.38 -21.42 -4.60
C SER A 25 3.87 -21.71 -4.48
N GLU A 26 4.36 -21.87 -3.25
CA GLU A 26 5.75 -22.26 -2.98
C GLU A 26 6.08 -23.65 -3.53
N ALA A 27 5.19 -24.64 -3.35
CA ALA A 27 5.37 -25.98 -3.90
C ALA A 27 5.37 -25.98 -5.44
N GLY A 28 4.49 -25.19 -6.05
CA GLY A 28 4.41 -25.04 -7.50
C GLY A 28 5.65 -24.33 -8.08
N LEU A 29 6.15 -23.30 -7.39
CA LEU A 29 7.40 -22.62 -7.73
C LEU A 29 8.59 -23.59 -7.62
N TYR A 30 8.70 -24.35 -6.52
CA TYR A 30 9.77 -25.35 -6.35
C TYR A 30 9.72 -26.43 -7.43
N SER A 31 8.51 -26.79 -7.86
CA SER A 31 8.27 -27.78 -8.92
C SER A 31 8.42 -27.21 -10.34
N GLN A 32 8.84 -25.95 -10.47
CA GLN A 32 9.04 -25.25 -11.76
C GLN A 32 7.79 -25.28 -12.66
N LEU A 33 6.62 -25.17 -12.04
CA LEU A 33 5.36 -25.13 -12.76
C LEU A 33 5.14 -23.71 -13.28
N TRP A 34 5.06 -23.57 -14.61
CA TRP A 34 5.01 -22.28 -15.31
C TRP A 34 4.02 -21.27 -14.71
N PHE A 35 2.83 -21.73 -14.33
CA PHE A 35 1.79 -20.87 -13.76
C PHE A 35 2.25 -20.20 -12.46
N PHE A 36 2.90 -20.97 -11.59
CA PHE A 36 3.37 -20.47 -10.29
C PHE A 36 4.61 -19.59 -10.45
N GLU A 37 5.52 -19.94 -11.37
CA GLU A 37 6.66 -19.08 -11.70
C GLU A 37 6.25 -17.70 -12.23
N ILE A 38 5.21 -17.64 -13.06
CA ILE A 38 4.72 -16.40 -13.66
C ILE A 38 3.83 -15.61 -12.69
N TYR A 39 2.96 -16.27 -11.93
CA TYR A 39 1.95 -15.61 -11.11
C TYR A 39 2.24 -15.66 -9.61
N MET A 40 3.49 -15.93 -9.20
CA MET A 40 3.91 -16.05 -7.79
C MET A 40 3.46 -14.85 -6.95
N THR A 41 3.77 -13.64 -7.41
CA THR A 41 3.44 -12.39 -6.72
C THR A 41 1.92 -12.25 -6.45
N PRO A 42 1.04 -12.21 -7.47
CA PRO A 42 -0.39 -12.02 -7.22
C PRO A 42 -1.03 -13.18 -6.44
N LEU A 43 -0.52 -14.41 -6.60
CA LEU A 43 -0.94 -15.57 -5.80
C LEU A 43 -0.64 -15.35 -4.31
N CYS A 44 0.60 -15.02 -3.98
CA CYS A 44 1.02 -14.81 -2.59
C CYS A 44 0.31 -13.63 -1.94
N TRP A 45 0.14 -12.51 -2.66
CA TRP A 45 -0.65 -11.38 -2.15
C TRP A 45 -2.11 -11.76 -1.92
N SER A 46 -2.72 -12.56 -2.80
CA SER A 46 -4.09 -13.05 -2.60
C SER A 46 -4.21 -13.94 -1.36
N GLY A 47 -3.23 -14.84 -1.16
CA GLY A 47 -3.14 -15.66 0.05
C GLY A 47 -2.98 -14.83 1.32
N LEU A 48 -2.14 -13.78 1.26
CA LEU A 48 -1.91 -12.85 2.36
C LEU A 48 -3.19 -12.12 2.75
N ILE A 49 -3.90 -11.55 1.76
CA ILE A 49 -5.14 -10.80 1.98
C ILE A 49 -6.17 -11.68 2.69
N LEU A 50 -6.39 -12.90 2.23
CA LEU A 50 -7.35 -13.83 2.86
C LEU A 50 -6.95 -14.18 4.31
N PHE A 51 -5.66 -14.45 4.54
CA PHE A 51 -5.16 -14.79 5.86
C PHE A 51 -5.26 -13.62 6.84
N LEU A 52 -4.79 -12.44 6.43
CA LEU A 52 -4.79 -11.25 7.27
C LEU A 52 -6.20 -10.72 7.53
N ASP A 53 -7.12 -10.82 6.57
CA ASP A 53 -8.52 -10.45 6.80
C ASP A 53 -9.15 -11.33 7.88
N ALA A 54 -8.94 -12.65 7.80
CA ALA A 54 -9.40 -13.60 8.82
C ALA A 54 -8.77 -13.30 10.19
N LEU A 55 -7.50 -12.90 10.23
CA LEU A 55 -6.82 -12.49 11.45
C LEU A 55 -7.40 -11.17 12.02
N ASN A 56 -7.64 -10.17 11.18
CA ASN A 56 -8.29 -8.92 11.54
C ASN A 56 -9.68 -9.17 12.13
N PHE A 57 -10.48 -10.02 11.49
CA PHE A 57 -11.78 -10.40 11.98
C PHE A 57 -11.70 -11.09 13.35
N ARG A 58 -10.71 -11.97 13.55
CA ARG A 58 -10.45 -12.62 14.84
C ARG A 58 -10.05 -11.64 15.94
N LEU A 59 -9.22 -10.65 15.61
CA LEU A 59 -8.68 -9.68 16.57
C LEU A 59 -9.71 -8.62 16.98
N ALA A 60 -10.54 -8.15 16.04
CA ALA A 60 -11.39 -6.98 16.25
C ALA A 60 -12.88 -7.20 15.97
N GLY A 61 -13.29 -8.38 15.48
CA GLY A 61 -14.67 -8.64 15.04
C GLY A 61 -15.08 -7.87 13.77
N ASN A 62 -14.11 -7.23 13.10
CA ASN A 62 -14.31 -6.40 11.91
C ASN A 62 -13.10 -6.56 10.98
N SER A 63 -13.34 -6.68 9.67
CA SER A 63 -12.32 -6.83 8.62
C SER A 63 -12.83 -6.27 7.28
N LEU A 64 -12.00 -6.23 6.23
CA LEU A 64 -12.40 -5.66 4.95
C LEU A 64 -13.35 -6.59 4.18
N ILE A 65 -13.07 -7.88 4.14
CA ILE A 65 -13.85 -8.88 3.39
C ILE A 65 -15.14 -9.24 4.13
N MET A 66 -15.10 -9.44 5.46
CA MET A 66 -16.27 -9.95 6.19
C MET A 66 -17.28 -8.87 6.54
N THR A 67 -16.84 -7.72 7.07
CA THR A 67 -17.75 -6.68 7.58
C THR A 67 -17.82 -5.46 6.69
N ARG A 68 -16.74 -5.12 5.98
CA ARG A 68 -16.69 -3.97 5.04
C ARG A 68 -16.59 -4.41 3.58
N ARG A 69 -17.25 -5.51 3.21
CA ARG A 69 -17.13 -6.13 1.88
C ARG A 69 -17.28 -5.18 0.69
N LYS A 70 -18.19 -4.19 0.79
CA LYS A 70 -18.35 -3.17 -0.26
C LYS A 70 -17.11 -2.31 -0.42
N GLU A 71 -16.47 -1.91 0.69
CA GLU A 71 -15.20 -1.18 0.67
C GLU A 71 -14.11 -2.02 -0.01
N PHE A 72 -13.98 -3.29 0.36
CA PHE A 72 -13.04 -4.23 -0.28
C PHE A 72 -13.28 -4.37 -1.79
N LEU A 73 -14.54 -4.59 -2.21
CA LEU A 73 -14.87 -4.77 -3.63
C LEU A 73 -14.60 -3.52 -4.47
N TRP A 74 -14.79 -2.32 -3.91
CA TRP A 74 -14.40 -1.07 -4.57
C TRP A 74 -12.89 -0.85 -4.56
N MET A 75 -12.20 -1.31 -3.53
CA MET A 75 -10.75 -1.19 -3.42
C MET A 75 -10.02 -1.93 -4.55
N ILE A 76 -10.55 -3.06 -5.04
CA ILE A 76 -9.95 -3.85 -6.12
C ILE A 76 -9.75 -3.03 -7.43
N PRO A 77 -10.80 -2.50 -8.10
CA PRO A 77 -10.62 -1.76 -9.34
C PRO A 77 -9.86 -0.44 -9.12
N TRP A 78 -10.02 0.20 -7.95
CA TRP A 78 -9.25 1.40 -7.62
C TRP A 78 -7.77 1.08 -7.37
N SER A 79 -7.42 -0.07 -6.79
CA SER A 79 -6.04 -0.52 -6.65
C SER A 79 -5.35 -0.58 -8.01
N VAL A 80 -6.04 -1.13 -9.02
CA VAL A 80 -5.55 -1.18 -10.41
C VAL A 80 -5.37 0.24 -10.96
N ALA A 81 -6.38 1.10 -10.86
CA ALA A 81 -6.33 2.46 -11.38
C ALA A 81 -5.24 3.31 -10.71
N LEU A 82 -5.11 3.21 -9.39
CA LEU A 82 -4.12 3.93 -8.60
C LEU A 82 -2.72 3.38 -8.81
N TRP A 83 -2.53 2.10 -9.13
CA TRP A 83 -1.22 1.61 -9.53
C TRP A 83 -0.83 2.10 -10.92
N TYR A 84 -1.78 2.14 -11.87
CA TYR A 84 -1.51 2.71 -13.20
C TYR A 84 -1.09 4.18 -13.16
N PHE A 85 -1.48 4.91 -12.11
CA PHE A 85 -0.94 6.23 -11.85
C PHE A 85 0.59 6.18 -11.67
N PHE A 86 1.12 5.27 -10.86
CA PHE A 86 2.58 5.10 -10.70
C PHE A 86 3.25 4.57 -11.96
N GLU A 87 2.60 3.67 -12.71
CA GLU A 87 3.08 3.23 -14.02
C GLU A 87 3.22 4.39 -15.02
N PHE A 88 2.28 5.34 -15.00
CA PHE A 88 2.38 6.55 -15.81
C PHE A 88 3.61 7.39 -15.45
N TYR A 89 3.87 7.59 -14.15
CA TYR A 89 5.09 8.28 -13.70
C TYR A 89 6.35 7.54 -14.13
N ASN A 90 6.33 6.20 -14.11
CA ASN A 90 7.44 5.36 -14.51
C ASN A 90 7.88 5.56 -15.98
N LEU A 91 7.02 6.10 -16.85
CA LEU A 91 7.41 6.50 -18.22
C LEU A 91 8.49 7.59 -18.22
N PHE A 92 8.52 8.42 -17.18
CA PHE A 92 9.45 9.54 -17.01
C PHE A 92 10.61 9.17 -16.10
N ILE A 93 10.30 8.66 -14.91
CA ILE A 93 11.32 8.35 -13.89
C ILE A 93 12.07 7.05 -14.19
N ARG A 94 11.50 6.15 -15.02
CA ARG A 94 12.13 4.91 -15.52
C ARG A 94 12.81 4.10 -14.40
N ASN A 95 12.14 3.97 -13.26
CA ASN A 95 12.70 3.34 -12.06
C ASN A 95 12.48 1.82 -12.01
N TRP A 96 11.54 1.28 -12.78
CA TRP A 96 11.37 -0.17 -12.91
C TRP A 96 10.94 -0.57 -14.32
N HIS A 97 11.14 -1.85 -14.65
CA HIS A 97 10.61 -2.47 -15.87
C HIS A 97 10.31 -3.95 -15.62
N TYR A 98 9.37 -4.51 -16.39
CA TYR A 98 8.96 -5.90 -16.25
C TYR A 98 9.73 -6.82 -17.20
N VAL A 99 10.08 -8.02 -16.72
CA VAL A 99 10.75 -9.09 -17.47
C VAL A 99 10.03 -10.43 -17.26
N GLY A 100 10.29 -11.40 -18.13
CA GLY A 100 9.75 -12.77 -18.00
C GLY A 100 8.23 -12.89 -18.15
N LEU A 101 7.58 -11.89 -18.73
CA LEU A 101 6.14 -11.88 -18.94
C LEU A 101 5.72 -12.82 -20.08
N PRO A 102 4.53 -13.44 -20.01
CA PRO A 102 3.98 -14.23 -21.12
C PRO A 102 3.89 -13.41 -22.42
N ASP A 103 4.17 -14.04 -23.56
CA ASP A 103 3.99 -13.42 -24.88
C ASP A 103 2.52 -13.20 -25.23
N ASP A 104 1.66 -14.13 -24.79
CA ASP A 104 0.22 -14.00 -24.94
C ASP A 104 -0.30 -12.77 -24.17
N ARG A 105 -0.98 -11.89 -24.89
CA ARG A 105 -1.47 -10.62 -24.34
C ARG A 105 -2.54 -10.83 -23.27
N LEU A 106 -3.43 -11.80 -23.45
CA LEU A 106 -4.51 -12.03 -22.50
C LEU A 106 -3.93 -12.52 -21.16
N LEU A 107 -3.00 -13.47 -21.19
CA LEU A 107 -2.30 -13.97 -20.00
C LEU A 107 -1.48 -12.87 -19.31
N ARG A 108 -0.78 -12.04 -20.09
CA ARG A 108 0.01 -10.91 -19.56
C ARG A 108 -0.86 -9.86 -18.88
N TYR A 109 -1.88 -9.36 -19.56
CA TYR A 109 -2.75 -8.30 -19.01
C TYR A 109 -3.63 -8.80 -17.86
N SER A 110 -4.03 -10.07 -17.87
CA SER A 110 -4.70 -10.70 -16.72
C SER A 110 -3.77 -10.76 -15.51
N GLY A 111 -2.48 -11.08 -15.73
CA GLY A 111 -1.45 -11.03 -14.70
C GLY A 111 -1.28 -9.63 -14.10
N TYR A 112 -1.17 -8.61 -14.94
CA TYR A 112 -1.10 -7.22 -14.47
C TYR A 112 -2.32 -6.83 -13.66
N PHE A 113 -3.52 -7.09 -14.18
CA PHE A 113 -4.76 -6.78 -13.48
C PHE A 113 -4.77 -7.44 -12.09
N TRP A 114 -4.42 -8.72 -12.00
CA TRP A 114 -4.40 -9.47 -10.75
C TRP A 114 -3.37 -8.91 -9.77
N SER A 115 -2.12 -8.69 -10.21
CA SER A 115 -1.07 -8.10 -9.37
C SER A 115 -1.43 -6.72 -8.86
N PHE A 116 -1.98 -5.86 -9.72
CA PHE A 116 -2.32 -4.50 -9.35
C PHE A 116 -3.56 -4.43 -8.47
N ALA A 117 -4.52 -5.35 -8.65
CA ALA A 117 -5.71 -5.48 -7.82
C ALA A 117 -5.41 -5.80 -6.35
N THR A 118 -4.28 -6.45 -6.06
CA THR A 118 -3.94 -6.90 -4.70
C THR A 118 -3.16 -5.88 -3.87
N ILE A 119 -2.67 -4.78 -4.47
CA ILE A 119 -1.76 -3.83 -3.82
C ILE A 119 -2.43 -3.11 -2.64
N TRP A 120 -3.51 -2.36 -2.90
CA TRP A 120 -4.22 -1.61 -1.84
C TRP A 120 -4.80 -2.56 -0.79
N PRO A 121 -5.52 -3.65 -1.15
CA PRO A 121 -6.03 -4.59 -0.17
C PRO A 121 -4.92 -5.18 0.71
N GLY A 122 -3.80 -5.61 0.12
CA GLY A 122 -2.68 -6.19 0.86
C GLY A 122 -2.10 -5.22 1.89
N ILE A 123 -1.87 -3.96 1.50
CA ILE A 123 -1.33 -2.92 2.39
C ILE A 123 -2.32 -2.59 3.50
N TYR A 124 -3.62 -2.45 3.18
CA TYR A 124 -4.65 -2.17 4.17
C TYR A 124 -4.83 -3.31 5.19
N GLU A 125 -4.78 -4.56 4.75
CA GLU A 125 -4.87 -5.72 5.65
C GLU A 125 -3.71 -5.76 6.65
N ILE A 126 -2.47 -5.50 6.19
CA ILE A 126 -1.29 -5.40 7.06
C ILE A 126 -1.48 -4.26 8.07
N PHE A 127 -1.90 -3.08 7.59
CA PHE A 127 -2.14 -1.91 8.44
C PHE A 127 -3.17 -2.21 9.53
N GLU A 128 -4.27 -2.87 9.20
CA GLU A 128 -5.31 -3.22 10.16
C GLU A 128 -4.83 -4.22 11.20
N VAL A 129 -4.00 -5.20 10.84
CA VAL A 129 -3.42 -6.13 11.82
C VAL A 129 -2.55 -5.36 12.81
N ILE A 130 -1.65 -4.50 12.32
CA ILE A 130 -0.77 -3.67 13.16
C ILE A 130 -1.60 -2.79 14.11
N LYS A 131 -2.66 -2.17 13.58
CA LYS A 131 -3.58 -1.33 14.35
C LYS A 131 -4.34 -2.13 15.41
N ASN A 132 -4.89 -3.30 15.05
CA ASN A 132 -5.67 -4.17 15.93
C ASN A 132 -4.80 -4.80 17.04
N LEU A 133 -3.52 -5.00 16.78
CA LEU A 133 -2.53 -5.39 17.79
C LEU A 133 -2.14 -4.24 18.74
N GLY A 134 -2.57 -3.00 18.46
CA GLY A 134 -2.27 -1.83 19.29
C GLY A 134 -0.83 -1.34 19.19
N ILE A 135 -0.09 -1.75 18.16
CA ILE A 135 1.30 -1.32 17.94
C ILE A 135 1.31 0.21 17.74
N PHE A 136 2.22 0.91 18.43
CA PHE A 136 2.31 2.38 18.45
C PHE A 136 1.08 3.14 18.94
N ARG A 137 0.10 2.51 19.62
CA ARG A 137 -1.12 3.19 20.12
C ARG A 137 -0.82 4.36 21.09
N SER A 138 0.34 4.35 21.72
CA SER A 138 0.83 5.38 22.65
C SER A 138 1.77 6.40 21.99
N ALA A 139 1.94 6.40 20.67
CA ALA A 139 2.76 7.38 19.96
C ALA A 139 2.08 8.75 20.01
N ARG A 140 2.47 9.54 21.00
CA ARG A 140 1.95 10.89 21.27
C ARG A 140 3.08 11.92 21.20
N VAL A 141 2.74 13.08 20.68
CA VAL A 141 3.62 14.25 20.61
C VAL A 141 2.87 15.50 21.04
N LYS A 142 3.58 16.61 21.26
CA LYS A 142 2.94 17.90 21.48
C LYS A 142 2.03 18.23 20.27
N PRO A 143 0.76 18.57 20.48
CA PRO A 143 -0.16 18.99 19.41
C PRO A 143 0.46 20.07 18.52
N LEU A 144 0.41 19.85 17.22
CA LEU A 144 0.86 20.84 16.23
C LEU A 144 -0.25 21.89 16.05
N ASN A 145 0.09 23.18 16.19
CA ASN A 145 -0.83 24.25 15.83
C ASN A 145 -0.95 24.35 14.30
N LEU A 146 -1.88 23.58 13.74
CA LEU A 146 -2.06 23.45 12.32
C LEU A 146 -2.78 24.69 11.76
N THR A 147 -2.06 25.49 10.98
CA THR A 147 -2.60 26.69 10.35
C THR A 147 -2.95 26.44 8.89
N ARG A 148 -3.83 27.26 8.32
CA ARG A 148 -4.15 27.22 6.88
C ARG A 148 -2.89 27.37 6.02
N LYS A 149 -1.92 28.16 6.47
CA LYS A 149 -0.63 28.32 5.79
C LYS A 149 0.15 27.01 5.68
N ILE A 150 0.19 26.20 6.75
CA ILE A 150 0.87 24.89 6.73
C ILE A 150 0.19 23.95 5.73
N LEU A 151 -1.15 23.90 5.74
CA LEU A 151 -1.91 23.07 4.79
C LEU A 151 -1.71 23.51 3.33
N THR A 152 -1.73 24.81 3.05
CA THR A 152 -1.45 25.35 1.71
C THR A 152 -0.02 25.07 1.28
N LEU A 153 0.97 25.19 2.17
CA LEU A 153 2.36 24.87 1.85
C LEU A 153 2.54 23.38 1.60
N SER A 154 1.95 22.50 2.41
CA SER A 154 1.92 21.06 2.17
C SER A 154 1.35 20.76 0.78
N PHE A 155 0.17 21.30 0.46
CA PHE A 155 -0.47 21.10 -0.84
C PHE A 155 0.44 21.57 -1.99
N GLY A 156 1.03 22.76 -1.85
CA GLY A 156 1.96 23.31 -2.83
C GLY A 156 3.23 22.46 -3.01
N THR A 157 3.80 21.94 -1.93
CA THR A 157 4.93 20.98 -1.98
C THR A 157 4.52 19.72 -2.71
N GLY A 158 3.34 19.17 -2.43
CA GLY A 158 2.80 18.02 -3.14
C GLY A 158 2.67 18.27 -4.64
N LEU A 159 2.11 19.42 -5.03
CA LEU A 159 2.05 19.82 -6.45
C LEU A 159 3.45 19.88 -7.08
N VAL A 160 4.42 20.53 -6.43
CA VAL A 160 5.79 20.57 -6.95
C VAL A 160 6.35 19.16 -7.11
N CYS A 161 6.23 18.30 -6.10
CA CYS A 161 6.68 16.91 -6.16
C CYS A 161 6.06 16.13 -7.32
N MET A 162 4.75 16.31 -7.57
CA MET A 162 4.03 15.58 -8.62
C MET A 162 4.26 16.13 -10.03
N PHE A 163 4.53 17.44 -10.19
CA PHE A 163 4.71 18.06 -11.51
C PHE A 163 6.18 18.16 -11.94
N LEU A 164 7.12 18.17 -10.99
CA LEU A 164 8.54 18.31 -11.28
C LEU A 164 9.08 17.26 -12.28
N PRO A 165 8.71 15.97 -12.20
CA PRO A 165 9.18 14.95 -13.16
C PRO A 165 8.79 15.22 -14.63
N PHE A 166 7.79 16.06 -14.89
CA PHE A 166 7.32 16.37 -16.25
C PHE A 166 7.97 17.59 -16.89
N VAL A 167 8.57 18.46 -16.08
CA VAL A 167 9.12 19.74 -16.54
C VAL A 167 10.65 19.73 -16.64
N VAL A 168 11.29 18.71 -16.09
CA VAL A 168 12.75 18.52 -16.17
C VAL A 168 13.12 17.57 -17.32
N PRO A 169 14.36 17.66 -17.83
CA PRO A 169 14.93 16.64 -18.71
C PRO A 169 14.83 15.21 -18.14
N LEU A 170 14.66 14.21 -19.02
CA LEU A 170 14.43 12.81 -18.63
C LEU A 170 15.58 12.21 -17.81
N ASP A 171 16.83 12.60 -18.10
CA ASP A 171 18.02 12.21 -17.33
C ASP A 171 17.92 12.67 -15.87
N ILE A 172 17.38 13.87 -15.63
CA ILE A 172 17.12 14.37 -14.28
C ILE A 172 15.89 13.70 -13.67
N ALA A 173 14.84 13.48 -14.45
CA ALA A 173 13.59 12.87 -13.99
C ALA A 173 13.82 11.49 -13.34
N THR A 174 14.82 10.72 -13.81
CA THR A 174 15.16 9.41 -13.23
C THR A 174 15.59 9.44 -11.75
N TYR A 175 16.04 10.61 -11.26
CA TYR A 175 16.40 10.83 -9.87
C TYR A 175 15.22 11.32 -9.01
N LEU A 176 14.07 11.61 -9.63
CA LEU A 176 12.90 12.19 -8.97
C LEU A 176 11.89 11.13 -8.49
N ALA A 177 12.35 9.90 -8.26
CA ALA A 177 11.53 8.86 -7.64
C ALA A 177 10.98 9.32 -6.28
N ALA A 178 11.84 9.80 -5.38
CA ALA A 178 11.44 10.17 -4.02
C ALA A 178 10.31 11.22 -3.98
N PRO A 179 10.36 12.32 -4.78
CA PRO A 179 9.21 13.22 -4.95
C PRO A 179 7.89 12.53 -5.32
N VAL A 180 7.91 11.54 -6.22
CA VAL A 180 6.70 10.82 -6.63
C VAL A 180 6.12 9.99 -5.48
N TRP A 181 6.96 9.36 -4.66
CA TRP A 181 6.55 8.49 -3.54
C TRP A 181 6.17 9.22 -2.24
N ILE A 182 6.28 10.56 -2.20
CA ILE A 182 5.81 11.39 -1.08
C ILE A 182 4.81 12.47 -1.52
N GLY A 183 4.71 12.73 -2.82
CA GLY A 183 3.97 13.86 -3.35
C GLY A 183 2.48 13.74 -3.13
N MET A 184 1.91 12.52 -3.20
CA MET A 184 0.50 12.30 -2.91
C MET A 184 0.18 12.52 -1.43
N ILE A 185 1.12 12.27 -0.52
CA ILE A 185 0.94 12.58 0.92
C ILE A 185 0.74 14.09 1.08
N PHE A 186 1.67 14.87 0.55
CA PHE A 186 1.66 16.32 0.70
C PHE A 186 0.51 16.98 -0.06
N MET A 187 0.07 16.39 -1.18
CA MET A 187 -1.04 16.89 -1.98
C MET A 187 -2.41 16.49 -1.44
N LEU A 188 -2.63 15.22 -1.09
CA LEU A 188 -3.96 14.70 -0.76
C LEU A 188 -4.31 14.77 0.71
N ASP A 189 -3.37 14.61 1.64
CA ASP A 189 -3.70 14.69 3.07
C ASP A 189 -4.26 16.05 3.52
N PRO A 190 -3.70 17.22 3.13
CA PRO A 190 -4.30 18.51 3.47
C PRO A 190 -5.65 18.75 2.76
N LEU A 191 -5.87 18.11 1.60
CA LEU A 191 -7.17 18.11 0.93
C LEU A 191 -8.18 17.28 1.73
N ASN A 192 -7.81 16.06 2.13
CA ASN A 192 -8.63 15.21 3.01
C ASN A 192 -8.96 15.91 4.33
N TYR A 193 -8.00 16.65 4.90
CA TYR A 193 -8.24 17.51 6.07
C TYR A 193 -9.36 18.52 5.78
N SER A 194 -9.27 19.23 4.67
CA SER A 194 -10.23 20.28 4.28
C SER A 194 -11.61 19.72 3.91
N LEU A 195 -11.66 18.47 3.43
CA LEU A 195 -12.88 17.75 3.06
C LEU A 195 -13.52 17.01 4.24
N ASN A 196 -13.06 17.23 5.47
CA ASN A 196 -13.51 16.51 6.67
C ASN A 196 -13.42 14.97 6.55
N ARG A 197 -12.42 14.48 5.81
CA ARG A 197 -12.04 13.07 5.75
C ARG A 197 -10.95 12.76 6.75
N TYR A 198 -10.63 11.48 6.95
CA TYR A 198 -9.48 11.12 7.75
C TYR A 198 -8.23 11.81 7.19
N SER A 199 -7.43 12.41 8.06
CA SER A 199 -6.19 13.08 7.68
C SER A 199 -5.13 12.89 8.77
N ILE A 200 -3.92 12.61 8.33
CA ILE A 200 -2.74 12.46 9.17
C ILE A 200 -2.36 13.82 9.78
N TRP A 201 -2.53 14.92 9.05
CA TRP A 201 -2.40 16.27 9.61
C TRP A 201 -3.36 16.50 10.78
N ARG A 202 -4.59 15.97 10.72
CA ARG A 202 -5.54 16.08 11.85
C ARG A 202 -5.10 15.26 13.06
N ASP A 203 -4.59 14.06 12.84
CA ASP A 203 -4.01 13.26 13.91
C ASP A 203 -2.84 14.00 14.58
N TRP A 204 -1.93 14.54 13.77
CA TRP A 204 -0.77 15.26 14.27
C TRP A 204 -1.16 16.56 14.99
N SER A 205 -2.17 17.29 14.50
CA SER A 205 -2.70 18.48 15.20
C SER A 205 -3.31 18.13 16.56
N ASN A 206 -3.74 16.88 16.74
CA ASN A 206 -4.24 16.36 18.02
C ASN A 206 -3.13 15.67 18.85
N GLY A 207 -1.86 15.74 18.42
CA GLY A 207 -0.73 15.11 19.09
C GLY A 207 -0.70 13.58 18.94
N ASN A 208 -1.41 13.02 17.98
CA ASN A 208 -1.45 11.59 17.68
C ASN A 208 -0.55 11.27 16.48
N LEU A 209 0.47 10.41 16.65
CA LEU A 209 1.27 9.88 15.54
C LEU A 209 1.08 8.37 15.34
N SER A 210 0.12 7.77 16.03
CA SER A 210 -0.08 6.30 16.03
C SER A 210 -0.28 5.79 14.61
N VAL A 211 -1.22 6.37 13.85
CA VAL A 211 -1.53 5.89 12.49
C VAL A 211 -0.36 6.12 11.52
N LEU A 212 0.36 7.24 11.63
CA LEU A 212 1.53 7.49 10.81
C LEU A 212 2.61 6.42 11.02
N PHE A 213 2.96 6.10 12.27
CA PHE A 213 3.96 5.07 12.55
C PHE A 213 3.48 3.65 12.26
N GLN A 214 2.18 3.37 12.41
CA GLN A 214 1.58 2.12 11.97
C GLN A 214 1.70 1.97 10.44
N LEU A 215 1.46 3.04 9.67
CA LEU A 215 1.64 3.04 8.22
C LEU A 215 3.11 2.90 7.82
N PHE A 216 4.05 3.52 8.55
CA PHE A 216 5.49 3.30 8.31
C PHE A 216 5.89 1.84 8.48
N LEU A 217 5.42 1.20 9.56
CA LEU A 217 5.65 -0.24 9.77
C LEU A 217 4.94 -1.09 8.72
N THR A 218 3.74 -0.69 8.31
CA THR A 218 2.99 -1.34 7.22
C THR A 218 3.81 -1.32 5.93
N GLY A 219 4.32 -0.15 5.54
CA GLY A 219 5.15 0.03 4.35
C GLY A 219 6.43 -0.80 4.42
N PHE A 220 7.11 -0.80 5.56
CA PHE A 220 8.29 -1.63 5.77
C PHE A 220 8.01 -3.13 5.59
N ILE A 221 6.98 -3.66 6.24
CA ILE A 221 6.60 -5.08 6.14
C ILE A 221 6.15 -5.42 4.71
N ALA A 222 5.29 -4.58 4.13
CA ALA A 222 4.81 -4.77 2.76
C ALA A 222 5.98 -4.75 1.77
N GLY A 223 6.94 -3.84 1.92
CA GLY A 223 8.13 -3.76 1.07
C GLY A 223 9.01 -5.01 1.13
N ILE A 224 9.19 -5.60 2.30
CA ILE A 224 9.92 -6.87 2.44
C ILE A 224 9.19 -8.00 1.72
N LEU A 225 7.87 -8.13 1.92
CA LEU A 225 7.07 -9.18 1.27
C LEU A 225 7.00 -8.99 -0.24
N TRP A 226 6.84 -7.74 -0.68
CA TRP A 226 6.83 -7.31 -2.07
C TRP A 226 8.10 -7.78 -2.79
N GLU A 227 9.27 -7.49 -2.21
CA GLU A 227 10.55 -7.88 -2.78
C GLU A 227 10.84 -9.37 -2.67
N PHE A 228 10.45 -9.99 -1.57
CA PHE A 228 10.62 -11.42 -1.37
C PHE A 228 9.90 -12.22 -2.47
N TRP A 229 8.62 -11.93 -2.74
CA TRP A 229 7.87 -12.67 -3.77
C TRP A 229 8.27 -12.29 -5.20
N ASN A 230 8.65 -11.04 -5.43
CA ASN A 230 9.16 -10.59 -6.73
C ASN A 230 10.45 -11.30 -7.12
N TYR A 231 11.37 -11.50 -6.17
CA TYR A 231 12.69 -12.06 -6.43
C TYR A 231 12.64 -13.43 -7.10
N TRP A 232 11.75 -14.29 -6.57
CA TRP A 232 11.62 -15.69 -6.98
C TRP A 232 10.77 -15.89 -8.23
N ALA A 233 9.97 -14.89 -8.62
CA ALA A 233 9.11 -15.00 -9.79
C ALA A 233 9.92 -14.92 -11.10
N THR A 234 9.50 -15.70 -12.11
CA THR A 234 10.01 -15.57 -13.48
C THR A 234 9.49 -14.27 -14.10
N ALA A 235 8.18 -14.00 -13.97
CA ALA A 235 7.61 -12.71 -14.33
C ALA A 235 7.75 -11.73 -13.16
N LYS A 236 8.66 -10.77 -13.29
CA LYS A 236 9.03 -9.86 -12.20
C LYS A 236 9.35 -8.47 -12.69
N TRP A 237 9.39 -7.50 -11.77
CA TRP A 237 9.94 -6.17 -12.06
C TRP A 237 11.38 -6.08 -11.57
N ILE A 238 12.22 -5.43 -12.37
CA ILE A 238 13.61 -5.11 -12.04
C ILE A 238 13.74 -3.61 -11.86
N TYR A 239 14.39 -3.21 -10.77
CA TYR A 239 14.63 -1.81 -10.44
C TYR A 239 15.85 -1.25 -11.16
N THR A 240 15.64 -0.08 -11.77
CA THR A 240 16.62 0.77 -12.45
C THR A 240 16.79 2.09 -11.70
N VAL A 241 17.10 2.00 -10.40
CA VAL A 241 17.31 3.18 -9.55
C VAL A 241 18.75 3.68 -9.75
N PRO A 242 18.95 4.97 -10.07
CA PRO A 242 20.28 5.50 -10.37
C PRO A 242 21.16 5.69 -9.11
N ILE A 243 20.54 5.73 -7.92
CA ILE A 243 21.22 5.95 -6.64
C ILE A 243 21.47 4.60 -5.97
N LEU A 244 22.76 4.27 -5.73
CA LEU A 244 23.21 3.07 -5.02
C LEU A 244 22.61 1.74 -5.56
N GLY A 245 22.34 1.68 -6.87
CA GLY A 245 21.68 0.54 -7.50
C GLY A 245 22.38 -0.82 -7.39
N HIS A 246 23.65 -0.85 -6.98
CA HIS A 246 24.46 -2.07 -6.86
C HIS A 246 24.37 -2.75 -5.48
N ILE A 247 23.94 -2.03 -4.43
CA ILE A 247 23.77 -2.60 -3.09
C ILE A 247 22.32 -3.02 -2.94
N LYS A 248 22.04 -4.29 -3.20
CA LYS A 248 20.67 -4.82 -3.28
C LYS A 248 20.39 -5.87 -2.22
N ILE A 249 19.14 -5.89 -1.77
CA ILE A 249 18.53 -7.04 -1.10
C ILE A 249 17.37 -7.45 -2.00
N PHE A 250 17.42 -8.68 -2.52
CA PHE A 250 16.59 -9.10 -3.65
C PHE A 250 16.83 -8.23 -4.90
N GLU A 251 15.79 -7.77 -5.59
CA GLU A 251 15.93 -6.94 -6.79
C GLU A 251 16.10 -5.44 -6.46
N MET A 252 15.59 -5.01 -5.31
CA MET A 252 15.57 -3.63 -4.85
C MET A 252 16.90 -3.19 -4.21
N PRO A 253 17.44 -2.02 -4.59
CA PRO A 253 18.51 -1.36 -3.85
C PRO A 253 18.11 -1.05 -2.41
N VAL A 254 19.04 -1.14 -1.45
CA VAL A 254 18.75 -0.93 -0.03
C VAL A 254 18.06 0.40 0.24
N VAL A 255 18.48 1.48 -0.43
CA VAL A 255 17.83 2.80 -0.33
C VAL A 255 16.40 2.80 -0.88
N GLY A 256 16.12 1.96 -1.87
CA GLY A 256 14.79 1.81 -2.44
C GLY A 256 13.76 1.32 -1.42
N TYR A 257 14.16 0.53 -0.41
CA TYR A 257 13.25 0.10 0.64
C TYR A 257 12.67 1.27 1.45
N LEU A 258 13.37 2.40 1.50
CA LEU A 258 12.86 3.62 2.14
C LEU A 258 11.64 4.19 1.40
N GLY A 259 11.42 3.86 0.13
CA GLY A 259 10.25 4.26 -0.64
C GLY A 259 8.97 3.52 -0.22
N PHE A 260 9.05 2.29 0.28
CA PHE A 260 7.86 1.56 0.73
C PHE A 260 7.23 2.16 1.99
N ILE A 261 8.03 2.80 2.85
CA ILE A 261 7.58 3.46 4.09
C ILE A 261 6.55 4.56 3.80
N PRO A 262 6.86 5.60 2.99
CA PRO A 262 5.88 6.61 2.61
C PRO A 262 4.85 6.06 1.62
N PHE A 263 5.14 5.03 0.83
CA PHE A 263 4.15 4.44 -0.09
C PHE A 263 2.91 3.93 0.64
N ALA A 264 3.04 3.26 1.80
CA ALA A 264 1.88 2.88 2.59
C ALA A 264 1.04 4.09 3.06
N VAL A 265 1.69 5.23 3.29
CA VAL A 265 1.01 6.48 3.61
C VAL A 265 0.28 7.03 2.38
N GLU A 266 0.91 7.00 1.20
CA GLU A 266 0.25 7.38 -0.07
C GLU A 266 -0.99 6.54 -0.35
N VAL A 267 -0.86 5.22 -0.23
CA VAL A 267 -1.96 4.26 -0.36
C VAL A 267 -3.14 4.64 0.53
N PHE A 268 -2.85 4.97 1.80
CA PHE A 268 -3.86 5.38 2.76
C PHE A 268 -4.54 6.70 2.40
N VAL A 269 -3.77 7.76 2.11
CA VAL A 269 -4.36 9.08 1.81
C VAL A 269 -5.12 9.08 0.48
N MET A 270 -4.63 8.35 -0.52
CA MET A 270 -5.31 8.19 -1.81
C MET A 270 -6.64 7.47 -1.63
N TRP A 271 -6.68 6.42 -0.80
CA TRP A 271 -7.93 5.71 -0.53
C TRP A 271 -8.95 6.56 0.24
N GLU A 272 -8.52 7.38 1.20
CA GLU A 272 -9.41 8.33 1.87
C GLU A 272 -10.03 9.35 0.91
N THR A 273 -9.25 9.82 -0.07
CA THR A 273 -9.74 10.69 -1.14
C THR A 273 -10.72 9.94 -2.05
N VAL A 274 -10.42 8.70 -2.45
CA VAL A 274 -11.34 7.88 -3.26
C VAL A 274 -12.66 7.66 -2.53
N LYS A 275 -12.64 7.33 -1.23
CA LYS A 275 -13.86 7.19 -0.42
C LYS A 275 -14.71 8.46 -0.44
N TYR A 276 -14.09 9.64 -0.39
CA TYR A 276 -14.82 10.90 -0.54
C TYR A 276 -15.49 11.03 -1.91
N ILE A 277 -14.75 10.78 -3.00
CA ILE A 277 -15.25 10.85 -4.38
C ILE A 277 -16.43 9.90 -4.58
N MET A 278 -16.35 8.70 -4.01
CA MET A 278 -17.40 7.68 -4.07
C MET A 278 -18.56 7.91 -3.10
N GLY A 279 -18.48 8.90 -2.21
CA GLY A 279 -19.46 9.11 -1.15
C GLY A 279 -19.49 8.02 -0.06
N ILE A 280 -18.44 7.19 0.04
CA ILE A 280 -18.32 6.12 1.03
C ILE A 280 -17.94 6.70 2.39
N GLY A 281 -18.73 6.38 3.42
CA GLY A 281 -18.45 6.80 4.80
C GLY A 281 -18.78 8.27 5.07
N LYS A 282 -19.85 8.82 4.46
CA LYS A 282 -20.46 10.10 4.89
C LYS A 282 -21.20 10.03 6.24
N ASN A 283 -21.22 8.87 6.90
CA ASN A 283 -21.88 8.68 8.19
C ASN A 283 -20.83 8.34 9.25
N GLY A 284 -20.57 9.23 10.22
CA GLY A 284 -19.91 8.84 11.47
C GLY A 284 -18.85 9.74 12.10
N HIS A 285 -18.85 11.06 11.88
CA HIS A 285 -18.29 11.98 12.89
C HIS A 285 -19.43 12.76 13.53
N GLY A 286 -20.24 12.02 14.29
CA GLY A 286 -21.04 12.55 15.37
C GLY A 286 -20.51 11.94 16.66
N GLN A 287 -19.88 12.79 17.47
CA GLN A 287 -19.39 12.58 18.84
C GLN A 287 -18.04 11.88 18.99
#